data_AF-A0AAV2FTW2-F1
#
_entry.id   AF-A0AAV2FTW2-F1
#
_cell.length_a   1.000
_cell.length_b   1.000
_cell.length_c   1.000
_cell.angle_alpha   90.00
_cell.angle_beta   90.00
_cell.angle_gamma   90.00
#
_symmetry.space_group_name_H-M   'P 1'
#
loop_
_entity.id
_entity.type
_entity.pdbx_description
1 polymer ?
#
loop_
_entity_poly.entity_id
_entity_poly.type
_entity_poly.pdbx_seq_one_letter_code
_entity_poly.pdbx_strand_id
1 'polypeptide(L)'
;MLTLVADFQQNKPLVLNPKFVQGLKSILIDSSLDKEFIAKAITLPGEGEIMDMMKVADPDAVHAVSSFIRKQLASEMRAELLNIVENNRSSEAYEFNHPNMARRALKNIALAYLASLQDEESATLALNEYKSATNMTDQFAALEGIAQNPGKTREEVLADFYNKWQDNFLVVNKWFALQARADIPGNVENMRNLLNHPTFDLSNPNKVYALIGGFVGSPVNFHAKDGSGYKFLGEIVVQLEKVNPQVASQMVSAFSRWRRYDETRQSLAKAQLEMIVSANGLSENVFEIASKSLAV
;
A
#
# COMPACT_ATOMS: atom_id res chain seq x y z
N MET A 1 -18.33 -3.52 -5.67
CA MET A 1 -17.37 -2.44 -5.39
C MET A 1 -17.81 -1.12 -6.00
N LEU A 2 -17.90 -0.95 -7.32
CA LEU A 2 -18.30 0.34 -7.93
C LEU A 2 -19.65 0.90 -7.43
N THR A 3 -20.64 0.04 -7.20
CA THR A 3 -21.91 0.48 -6.59
C THR A 3 -21.71 1.06 -5.19
N LEU A 4 -20.86 0.44 -4.36
CA LEU A 4 -20.53 0.95 -3.02
C LEU A 4 -19.75 2.26 -3.08
N VAL A 5 -18.91 2.46 -4.10
CA VAL A 5 -18.25 3.75 -4.37
C VAL A 5 -19.29 4.82 -4.68
N ALA A 6 -20.25 4.53 -5.55
CA ALA A 6 -21.34 5.46 -5.86
C ALA A 6 -22.21 5.76 -4.62
N ASP A 7 -22.47 4.77 -3.78
CA ASP A 7 -23.20 4.95 -2.52
C ASP A 7 -22.40 5.83 -1.54
N PHE A 8 -21.09 5.60 -1.38
CA PHE A 8 -20.20 6.43 -0.56
C PHE A 8 -20.22 7.90 -1.02
N GLN A 9 -20.07 8.14 -2.32
CA GLN A 9 -20.07 9.48 -2.91
C GLN A 9 -21.40 10.22 -2.70
N GLN A 10 -22.51 9.49 -2.56
CA GLN A 10 -23.84 10.02 -2.28
C GLN A 10 -24.16 10.08 -0.78
N ASN A 11 -23.18 9.84 0.09
CA ASN A 11 -23.34 9.74 1.54
C ASN A 11 -24.40 8.72 1.96
N LYS A 12 -24.57 7.64 1.19
CA LYS A 12 -25.44 6.52 1.55
C LYS A 12 -24.69 5.53 2.45
N PRO A 13 -25.40 4.81 3.33
CA PRO A 13 -24.80 3.74 4.11
C PRO A 13 -24.19 2.68 3.20
N LEU A 14 -22.98 2.22 3.52
CA LEU A 14 -22.36 1.10 2.84
C LEU A 14 -22.94 -0.20 3.37
N VAL A 15 -23.50 -1.01 2.47
CA VAL A 15 -24.09 -2.31 2.82
C VAL A 15 -23.49 -3.37 1.90
N LEU A 16 -22.70 -4.27 2.47
CA LEU A 16 -22.14 -5.38 1.72
C LEU A 16 -23.22 -6.44 1.48
N ASN A 17 -23.32 -6.95 0.25
CA ASN A 17 -24.30 -7.99 -0.09
C ASN A 17 -24.00 -9.27 0.73
N PRO A 18 -24.93 -9.76 1.57
CA PRO A 18 -24.69 -10.95 2.39
C PRO A 18 -24.32 -12.20 1.56
N LYS A 19 -24.84 -12.32 0.34
CA LYS A 19 -24.49 -13.43 -0.56
C LYS A 19 -23.02 -13.39 -1.01
N PHE A 20 -22.45 -12.20 -1.14
CA PHE A 20 -21.03 -12.03 -1.46
C PHE A 20 -20.16 -12.51 -0.30
N VAL A 21 -20.51 -12.14 0.93
CA VAL A 21 -19.78 -12.61 2.13
C VAL A 21 -19.88 -14.13 2.27
N GLN A 22 -21.08 -14.68 2.13
CA GLN A 22 -21.28 -16.14 2.20
C GLN A 22 -20.49 -16.88 1.11
N GLY A 23 -20.44 -16.34 -0.13
CA GLY A 23 -19.65 -16.92 -1.20
C GLY A 23 -18.15 -16.97 -0.89
N LEU A 24 -17.58 -15.87 -0.39
CA LEU A 24 -16.18 -15.84 0.02
C LEU A 24 -15.91 -16.76 1.21
N LYS A 25 -16.84 -16.82 2.18
CA LYS A 25 -16.75 -17.71 3.33
C LYS A 25 -16.77 -19.18 2.92
N SER A 26 -17.63 -19.57 1.98
CA SER A 26 -17.65 -20.94 1.45
C SER A 26 -16.33 -21.34 0.80
N ILE A 27 -15.70 -20.43 0.04
CA ILE A 27 -14.37 -20.67 -0.54
C ILE A 27 -13.30 -20.78 0.56
N LEU A 28 -13.37 -19.90 1.57
CA LEU A 28 -12.40 -19.82 2.67
C LEU A 28 -12.31 -21.12 3.47
N ILE A 29 -13.43 -21.81 3.68
CA ILE A 29 -13.51 -23.03 4.50
C ILE A 29 -13.48 -24.33 3.71
N ASP A 30 -13.42 -24.27 2.37
CA ASP A 30 -13.40 -25.47 1.53
C ASP A 30 -12.01 -26.11 1.53
N SER A 31 -11.85 -27.16 2.34
CA SER A 31 -10.59 -27.91 2.46
C SER A 31 -10.23 -28.75 1.24
N SER A 32 -11.12 -28.87 0.25
CA SER A 32 -10.83 -29.56 -1.01
C SER A 32 -10.08 -28.68 -2.01
N LEU A 33 -10.11 -27.36 -1.82
CA LEU A 33 -9.45 -26.40 -2.69
C LEU A 33 -7.98 -26.22 -2.31
N ASP A 34 -7.15 -25.89 -3.31
CA ASP A 34 -5.77 -25.51 -3.07
C ASP A 34 -5.68 -24.19 -2.25
N LYS A 35 -4.75 -24.14 -1.30
CA LYS A 35 -4.62 -22.99 -0.38
C LYS A 35 -4.21 -21.70 -1.08
N GLU A 36 -3.38 -21.80 -2.13
CA GLU A 36 -3.00 -20.62 -2.92
C GLU A 36 -4.19 -20.12 -3.74
N PHE A 37 -5.01 -21.04 -4.28
CA PHE A 37 -6.28 -20.66 -4.93
C PHE A 37 -7.21 -19.92 -3.97
N ILE A 38 -7.44 -20.46 -2.77
CA ILE A 38 -8.28 -19.80 -1.75
C ILE A 38 -7.73 -18.40 -1.46
N ALA A 39 -6.42 -18.29 -1.21
CA ALA A 39 -5.78 -17.02 -0.89
C ALA A 39 -5.98 -15.97 -2.00
N LYS A 40 -5.86 -16.37 -3.27
CA LYS A 40 -6.12 -15.48 -4.42
C LYS A 40 -7.59 -15.15 -4.59
N ALA A 41 -8.49 -16.12 -4.44
CA ALA A 41 -9.92 -15.92 -4.61
C ALA A 41 -10.52 -14.93 -3.61
N ILE A 42 -9.99 -14.88 -2.38
CA ILE A 42 -10.42 -13.94 -1.34
C ILE A 42 -9.62 -12.62 -1.35
N THR A 43 -8.63 -12.46 -2.23
CA THR A 43 -7.88 -11.21 -2.34
C THR A 43 -8.72 -10.17 -3.07
N LEU A 44 -8.96 -9.01 -2.44
CA LEU A 44 -9.67 -7.90 -3.07
C LEU A 44 -8.82 -7.27 -4.19
N PRO A 45 -9.45 -6.74 -5.26
CA PRO A 45 -8.74 -6.00 -6.29
C PRO A 45 -8.06 -4.75 -5.71
N GLY A 46 -6.98 -4.33 -6.35
CA GLY A 46 -6.23 -3.15 -5.93
C GLY A 46 -7.01 -1.86 -6.17
N GLU A 47 -6.77 -0.82 -5.36
CA GLU A 47 -7.45 0.48 -5.51
C GLU A 47 -7.22 1.10 -6.91
N GLY A 48 -6.02 0.94 -7.47
CA GLY A 48 -5.71 1.36 -8.84
C GLY A 48 -6.58 0.66 -9.89
N GLU A 49 -6.83 -0.64 -9.73
CA GLU A 49 -7.68 -1.42 -10.66
C GLU A 49 -9.13 -0.91 -10.60
N ILE A 50 -9.64 -0.61 -9.39
CA ILE A 50 -10.97 -0.05 -9.20
C ILE A 50 -11.06 1.34 -9.85
N MET A 51 -10.08 2.21 -9.62
CA MET A 51 -10.02 3.55 -10.22
C MET A 51 -9.92 3.52 -11.75
N ASP A 52 -9.24 2.52 -12.32
CA ASP A 52 -9.11 2.37 -13.78
C ASP A 52 -10.48 2.06 -14.44
N MET A 53 -11.40 1.41 -13.72
CA MET A 53 -12.78 1.18 -14.16
C MET A 53 -13.70 2.40 -14.05
N MET A 54 -13.27 3.48 -13.38
CA MET A 54 -14.07 4.69 -13.17
C MET A 54 -13.87 5.71 -14.30
N LYS A 55 -14.93 6.44 -14.67
CA LYS A 55 -14.79 7.56 -15.62
C LYS A 55 -13.96 8.71 -15.03
N VAL A 56 -14.24 9.05 -13.77
CA VAL A 56 -13.46 9.98 -12.95
C VAL A 56 -13.04 9.21 -11.71
N ALA A 57 -11.75 9.04 -11.50
CA ALA A 57 -11.18 8.32 -10.37
C ALA A 57 -11.37 9.12 -9.09
N ASP A 58 -11.76 8.43 -8.02
CA ASP A 58 -11.96 9.01 -6.68
C ASP A 58 -11.17 8.19 -5.64
N PRO A 59 -9.92 8.59 -5.35
CA PRO A 59 -9.04 7.88 -4.42
C PRO A 59 -9.65 7.75 -3.01
N ASP A 60 -10.36 8.77 -2.52
CA ASP A 60 -10.93 8.73 -1.17
C ASP A 60 -12.08 7.74 -1.09
N ALA A 61 -12.99 7.78 -2.07
CA ALA A 61 -14.14 6.89 -2.09
C ALA A 61 -13.71 5.43 -2.31
N VAL A 62 -12.74 5.19 -3.19
CA VAL A 62 -12.19 3.85 -3.43
C VAL A 62 -11.50 3.33 -2.17
N HIS A 63 -10.70 4.15 -1.49
CA HIS A 63 -10.02 3.75 -0.27
C HIS A 63 -11.02 3.45 0.87
N ALA A 64 -12.00 4.33 1.07
CA ALA A 64 -13.03 4.15 2.10
C ALA A 64 -13.84 2.87 1.88
N VAL A 65 -14.24 2.59 0.64
CA VAL A 65 -15.00 1.37 0.27
C VAL A 65 -14.14 0.12 0.38
N SER A 66 -12.88 0.16 -0.06
CA SER A 66 -11.97 -0.97 0.04
C SER A 66 -11.69 -1.34 1.50
N SER A 67 -11.47 -0.33 2.33
CA SER A 67 -11.31 -0.48 3.78
C SER A 67 -12.59 -1.01 4.44
N PHE A 68 -13.76 -0.50 4.05
CA PHE A 68 -15.06 -0.98 4.53
C PHE A 68 -15.27 -2.46 4.21
N ILE A 69 -15.09 -2.87 2.95
CA ILE A 69 -15.28 -4.27 2.53
C ILE A 69 -14.31 -5.18 3.29
N ARG A 70 -13.03 -4.78 3.39
CA ARG A 70 -12.02 -5.57 4.11
C ARG A 70 -12.39 -5.78 5.58
N LYS A 71 -12.78 -4.70 6.27
CA LYS A 71 -13.21 -4.75 7.69
C LYS A 71 -14.48 -5.57 7.87
N GLN A 72 -15.47 -5.40 7.00
CA GLN A 72 -16.73 -6.15 7.07
C GLN A 72 -16.51 -7.66 6.88
N LEU A 73 -15.72 -8.04 5.87
CA LEU A 73 -15.35 -9.43 5.62
C LEU A 73 -14.56 -10.02 6.80
N ALA A 74 -13.59 -9.28 7.34
CA ALA A 74 -12.81 -9.71 8.49
C ALA A 74 -13.70 -9.92 9.73
N SER A 75 -14.69 -9.06 9.94
CA SER A 75 -15.62 -9.16 11.07
C SER A 75 -16.56 -10.35 10.93
N GLU A 76 -17.17 -10.55 9.76
CA GLU A 76 -18.14 -11.64 9.51
C GLU A 76 -17.49 -13.03 9.42
N MET A 77 -16.20 -13.11 9.07
CA MET A 77 -15.45 -14.36 8.95
C MET A 77 -14.37 -14.51 10.03
N ARG A 78 -14.46 -13.77 11.14
CA ARG A 78 -13.40 -13.67 12.15
C ARG A 78 -12.96 -15.03 12.68
N ALA A 79 -13.91 -15.90 13.03
CA ALA A 79 -13.64 -17.22 13.58
C ALA A 79 -12.92 -18.12 12.55
N GLU A 80 -13.35 -18.10 11.30
CA GLU A 80 -12.74 -18.88 10.22
C GLU A 80 -11.33 -18.39 9.90
N LEU A 81 -11.13 -17.07 9.86
CA LEU A 81 -9.81 -16.46 9.63
C LEU A 81 -8.83 -16.79 10.75
N LEU A 82 -9.26 -16.75 12.02
CA LEU A 82 -8.45 -17.16 13.18
C LEU A 82 -8.03 -18.62 13.07
N ASN A 83 -8.98 -19.51 12.77
CA ASN A 83 -8.72 -20.93 12.58
C ASN A 83 -7.75 -21.19 11.42
N ILE A 84 -7.82 -20.40 10.34
CA ILE A 84 -6.86 -20.48 9.24
C ILE A 84 -5.47 -20.06 9.68
N VAL A 85 -5.32 -18.95 10.40
CA VAL A 85 -4.01 -18.51 10.90
C VAL A 85 -3.40 -19.61 11.77
N GLU A 86 -4.17 -20.15 12.71
CA GLU A 86 -3.72 -21.20 13.62
C GLU A 86 -3.28 -22.47 12.89
N ASN A 87 -4.14 -23.04 12.03
CA ASN A 87 -3.89 -24.30 11.33
C ASN A 87 -2.81 -24.21 10.24
N ASN A 88 -2.39 -23.01 9.86
CA ASN A 88 -1.36 -22.78 8.85
C ASN A 88 -0.05 -22.22 9.45
N ARG A 89 0.07 -22.14 10.78
CA ARG A 89 1.38 -21.97 11.45
C ARG A 89 2.27 -23.19 11.19
N SER A 90 3.58 -22.99 11.22
CA SER A 90 4.55 -24.08 11.22
C SER A 90 5.83 -23.63 11.89
N SER A 91 6.40 -24.52 12.67
CA SER A 91 7.73 -24.42 13.28
C SER A 91 8.81 -25.17 12.47
N GLU A 92 8.43 -25.78 11.35
CA GLU A 92 9.37 -26.50 10.48
C GLU A 92 10.39 -25.54 9.85
N ALA A 93 11.53 -26.09 9.45
CA ALA A 93 12.53 -25.34 8.70
C ALA A 93 11.94 -24.78 7.41
N TYR A 94 12.37 -23.57 7.04
CA TYR A 94 11.89 -22.94 5.81
C TYR A 94 12.31 -23.77 4.59
N GLU A 95 11.32 -24.13 3.77
CA GLU A 95 11.53 -24.79 2.48
C GLU A 95 10.80 -24.03 1.37
N PHE A 96 11.48 -23.89 0.23
CA PHE A 96 10.92 -23.28 -0.98
C PHE A 96 10.26 -24.36 -1.83
N ASN A 97 9.00 -24.69 -1.51
CA ASN A 97 8.16 -25.59 -2.28
C ASN A 97 6.70 -25.10 -2.30
N HIS A 98 5.93 -25.59 -3.27
CA HIS A 98 4.55 -25.15 -3.48
C HIS A 98 3.64 -25.35 -2.25
N PRO A 99 3.60 -26.52 -1.58
CA PRO A 99 2.77 -26.71 -0.38
C PRO A 99 3.03 -25.68 0.72
N ASN A 100 4.30 -25.38 1.00
CA ASN A 100 4.68 -24.38 2.00
C ASN A 100 4.36 -22.95 1.56
N MET A 101 4.51 -22.64 0.27
CA MET A 101 4.12 -21.34 -0.28
C MET A 101 2.60 -21.12 -0.18
N ALA A 102 1.80 -22.10 -0.60
CA ALA A 102 0.34 -22.05 -0.54
C ALA A 102 -0.18 -21.92 0.90
N ARG A 103 0.43 -22.65 1.85
CA ARG A 103 0.15 -22.51 3.29
C ARG A 103 0.39 -21.08 3.79
N ARG A 104 1.56 -20.51 3.50
CA ARG A 104 1.91 -19.14 3.93
C ARG A 104 1.01 -18.10 3.26
N ALA A 105 0.71 -18.27 1.97
CA ALA A 105 -0.18 -17.38 1.24
C ALA A 105 -1.56 -17.29 1.92
N LEU A 106 -2.17 -18.44 2.24
CA LEU A 106 -3.46 -18.51 2.92
C LEU A 106 -3.41 -17.94 4.34
N LYS A 107 -2.37 -18.30 5.11
CA LYS A 107 -2.16 -17.75 6.47
C LYS A 107 -2.05 -16.22 6.45
N ASN A 108 -1.24 -15.68 5.54
CA ASN A 108 -0.88 -14.27 5.54
C ASN A 108 -2.01 -13.38 5.03
N ILE A 109 -2.81 -13.83 4.06
CA ILE A 109 -4.03 -13.09 3.68
C ILE A 109 -5.06 -13.09 4.81
N ALA A 110 -5.20 -14.20 5.56
CA ALA A 110 -6.10 -14.26 6.71
C ALA A 110 -5.64 -13.32 7.83
N LEU A 111 -4.33 -13.28 8.11
CA LEU A 111 -3.73 -12.34 9.05
C LEU A 111 -3.95 -10.88 8.62
N ALA A 112 -3.82 -10.58 7.32
CA ALA A 112 -4.06 -9.23 6.80
C ALA A 112 -5.52 -8.77 6.97
N TYR A 113 -6.49 -9.67 6.78
CA TYR A 113 -7.89 -9.39 7.10
C TYR A 113 -8.08 -9.11 8.59
N LEU A 114 -7.57 -9.97 9.47
CA LEU A 114 -7.69 -9.77 10.92
C LEU A 114 -7.03 -8.47 11.38
N ALA A 115 -5.82 -8.17 10.92
CA ALA A 115 -5.11 -6.93 11.25
C ALA A 115 -5.86 -5.67 10.80
N SER A 116 -6.73 -5.78 9.79
CA SER A 116 -7.58 -4.67 9.35
C SER A 116 -8.70 -4.32 10.33
N LEU A 117 -9.02 -5.18 11.30
CA LEU A 117 -10.03 -4.89 12.33
C LEU A 117 -9.56 -3.79 13.30
N GLN A 118 -8.24 -3.67 13.51
CA GLN A 118 -7.62 -2.66 14.39
C GLN A 118 -8.09 -2.75 15.86
N ASP A 119 -8.56 -3.93 16.29
CA ASP A 119 -8.85 -4.22 17.69
C ASP A 119 -7.60 -4.78 18.41
N GLU A 120 -7.63 -4.77 19.75
CA GLU A 120 -6.50 -5.19 20.59
C GLU A 120 -6.10 -6.66 20.37
N GLU A 121 -7.09 -7.53 20.13
CA GLU A 121 -6.87 -8.96 19.90
C GLU A 121 -6.12 -9.20 18.59
N SER A 122 -6.53 -8.52 17.51
CA SER A 122 -5.90 -8.62 16.20
C SER A 122 -4.51 -8.00 16.18
N ALA A 123 -4.31 -6.89 16.90
CA ALA A 123 -2.99 -6.29 17.09
C ALA A 123 -2.04 -7.24 17.85
N THR A 124 -2.54 -7.88 18.91
CA THR A 124 -1.78 -8.88 19.69
C THR A 124 -1.42 -10.09 18.84
N LEU A 125 -2.38 -10.60 18.05
CA LEU A 125 -2.14 -11.70 17.11
C LEU A 125 -1.04 -11.35 16.10
N ALA A 126 -1.15 -10.21 15.42
CA ALA A 126 -0.15 -9.79 14.43
C ALA A 126 1.25 -9.61 15.07
N LEU A 127 1.32 -9.05 16.28
CA LEU A 127 2.58 -8.93 17.01
C LEU A 127 3.20 -10.31 17.35
N ASN A 128 2.38 -11.27 17.75
CA ASN A 128 2.83 -12.64 18.01
C ASN A 128 3.32 -13.34 16.74
N GLU A 129 2.61 -13.19 15.62
CA GLU A 129 3.05 -13.71 14.33
C GLU A 129 4.37 -13.07 13.88
N TYR A 130 4.54 -11.76 14.07
CA TYR A 130 5.78 -11.07 13.77
C TYR A 130 6.96 -11.61 14.58
N LYS A 131 6.78 -11.76 15.90
CA LYS A 131 7.85 -12.20 16.81
C LYS A 131 8.22 -13.68 16.64
N SER A 132 7.25 -14.53 16.31
CA SER A 132 7.45 -15.98 16.16
C SER A 132 7.84 -16.40 14.75
N ALA A 133 7.76 -15.51 13.76
CA ALA A 133 8.08 -15.82 12.38
C ALA A 133 9.53 -16.31 12.21
N THR A 134 9.69 -17.47 11.58
CA THR A 134 10.98 -18.10 11.28
C THR A 134 11.54 -17.73 9.90
N ASN A 135 10.77 -16.98 9.10
CA ASN A 135 11.12 -16.60 7.74
C ASN A 135 10.61 -15.18 7.41
N MET A 136 11.24 -14.55 6.43
CA MET A 136 10.94 -13.17 6.01
C MET A 136 9.50 -13.02 5.45
N THR A 137 8.92 -14.05 4.83
CA THR A 137 7.58 -13.94 4.24
C THR A 137 6.53 -13.73 5.33
N ASP A 138 6.58 -14.55 6.38
CA ASP A 138 5.63 -14.46 7.49
C ASP A 138 5.93 -13.25 8.39
N GLN A 139 7.22 -12.96 8.66
CA GLN A 139 7.60 -11.80 9.47
C GLN A 139 7.11 -10.50 8.81
N PHE A 140 7.31 -10.38 7.48
CA PHE A 140 6.94 -9.18 6.75
C PHE A 140 5.43 -9.04 6.57
N ALA A 141 4.69 -10.14 6.37
CA ALA A 141 3.22 -10.09 6.30
C ALA A 141 2.59 -9.63 7.62
N ALA A 142 3.11 -10.09 8.77
CA ALA A 142 2.67 -9.61 10.07
C ALA A 142 3.02 -8.13 10.28
N LEU A 143 4.23 -7.73 9.86
CA LEU A 143 4.68 -6.34 9.90
C LEU A 143 3.79 -5.43 9.03
N GLU A 144 3.37 -5.88 7.85
CA GLU A 144 2.43 -5.16 6.97
C GLU A 144 1.12 -4.84 7.67
N GLY A 145 0.53 -5.81 8.37
CA GLY A 145 -0.69 -5.61 9.15
C GLY A 145 -0.52 -4.59 10.28
N ILE A 146 0.62 -4.63 10.98
CA ILE A 146 0.93 -3.71 12.08
C ILE A 146 1.19 -2.29 11.55
N ALA A 147 1.90 -2.16 10.44
CA ALA A 147 2.35 -0.87 9.91
C ALA A 147 1.22 0.05 9.41
N GLN A 148 0.03 -0.50 9.15
CA GLN A 148 -1.18 0.24 8.78
C GLN A 148 -1.86 0.92 9.98
N ASN A 149 -1.45 0.59 11.21
CA ASN A 149 -2.10 1.04 12.44
C ASN A 149 -1.19 2.03 13.19
N PRO A 150 -1.52 3.34 13.23
CA PRO A 150 -0.70 4.31 13.95
C PRO A 150 -0.71 4.02 15.46
N GLY A 151 0.44 4.20 16.10
CA GLY A 151 0.59 4.02 17.54
C GLY A 151 1.93 3.40 17.94
N LYS A 152 2.14 3.27 19.25
CA LYS A 152 3.39 2.82 19.85
C LYS A 152 3.87 1.46 19.32
N THR A 153 2.97 0.49 19.19
CA THR A 153 3.32 -0.85 18.68
C THR A 153 3.89 -0.79 17.25
N ARG A 154 3.34 0.07 16.38
CA ARG A 154 3.87 0.26 15.03
C ARG A 154 5.29 0.81 15.06
N GLU A 155 5.54 1.83 15.86
CA GLU A 155 6.86 2.46 15.99
C GLU A 155 7.90 1.46 16.52
N GLU A 156 7.56 0.72 17.58
CA GLU A 156 8.44 -0.28 18.19
C GLU A 156 8.79 -1.41 17.22
N VAL A 157 7.80 -1.95 16.50
CA VAL A 157 8.02 -3.07 15.57
C VAL A 157 8.76 -2.62 14.31
N LEU A 158 8.49 -1.41 13.79
CA LEU A 158 9.26 -0.86 12.67
C LEU A 158 10.73 -0.62 13.06
N ALA A 159 10.98 -0.13 14.28
CA ALA A 159 12.34 0.06 14.79
C ALA A 159 13.06 -1.28 15.03
N ASP A 160 12.38 -2.27 15.62
CA ASP A 160 12.90 -3.62 15.81
C ASP A 160 13.29 -4.26 14.47
N PHE A 161 12.39 -4.21 13.48
CA PHE A 161 12.66 -4.74 12.15
C PHE A 161 13.86 -4.06 11.49
N TYR A 162 13.93 -2.73 11.57
CA TYR A 162 15.07 -1.98 11.04
C TYR A 162 16.37 -2.37 11.74
N ASN A 163 16.41 -2.37 13.08
CA ASN A 163 17.62 -2.69 13.84
C ASN A 163 18.16 -4.09 13.53
N LYS A 164 17.26 -5.06 13.32
CA LYS A 164 17.61 -6.43 12.94
C LYS A 164 18.19 -6.54 11.53
N TRP A 165 17.71 -5.71 10.59
CA TRP A 165 17.98 -5.86 9.16
C TRP A 165 18.74 -4.70 8.51
N GLN A 166 19.21 -3.71 9.29
CA GLN A 166 19.84 -2.49 8.78
C GLN A 166 21.06 -2.73 7.89
N ASP A 167 21.80 -3.83 8.11
CA ASP A 167 22.95 -4.23 7.30
C ASP A 167 22.56 -4.93 5.98
N ASN A 168 21.27 -5.24 5.77
CA ASN A 168 20.76 -5.82 4.54
C ASN A 168 19.99 -4.79 3.72
N PHE A 169 20.68 -4.17 2.76
CA PHE A 169 20.14 -3.09 1.94
C PHE A 169 18.80 -3.41 1.23
N LEU A 170 18.61 -4.64 0.74
CA LEU A 170 17.37 -5.02 0.07
C LEU A 170 16.19 -5.13 1.05
N VAL A 171 16.45 -5.54 2.28
CA VAL A 171 15.43 -5.60 3.34
C VAL A 171 15.11 -4.20 3.86
N VAL A 172 16.10 -3.32 3.98
CA VAL A 172 15.87 -1.90 4.31
C VAL A 172 15.00 -1.22 3.24
N ASN A 173 15.18 -1.54 1.96
CA ASN A 173 14.28 -1.04 0.90
C ASN A 173 12.84 -1.53 1.10
N LYS A 174 12.63 -2.79 1.51
CA LYS A 174 11.28 -3.28 1.84
C LYS A 174 10.68 -2.50 3.02
N TRP A 175 11.49 -2.18 4.04
CA TRP A 175 11.06 -1.39 5.18
C TRP A 175 10.68 0.06 4.83
N PHE A 176 11.43 0.71 3.92
CA PHE A 176 11.03 2.02 3.38
C PHE A 176 9.72 1.93 2.60
N ALA A 177 9.61 0.96 1.68
CA ALA A 177 8.42 0.79 0.85
C ALA A 177 7.16 0.48 1.65
N LEU A 178 7.31 -0.31 2.72
CA LEU A 178 6.23 -0.61 3.65
C LEU A 178 5.66 0.66 4.28
N GLN A 179 6.52 1.49 4.86
CA GLN A 179 6.09 2.72 5.52
C GLN A 179 5.50 3.71 4.52
N ALA A 180 6.06 3.78 3.31
CA ALA A 180 5.59 4.66 2.26
C ALA A 180 4.19 4.31 1.75
N ARG A 181 3.87 3.01 1.70
CA ARG A 181 2.56 2.49 1.28
C ARG A 181 1.50 2.46 2.38
N ALA A 182 1.83 2.89 3.59
CA ALA A 182 0.85 2.94 4.67
C ALA A 182 -0.24 3.96 4.33
N ASP A 183 -1.51 3.55 4.36
CA ASP A 183 -2.66 4.39 4.04
C ASP A 183 -3.11 5.22 5.27
N ILE A 184 -2.14 5.63 6.09
CA ILE A 184 -2.36 6.47 7.27
C ILE A 184 -2.55 7.91 6.79
N PRO A 185 -3.64 8.62 7.17
CA PRO A 185 -3.84 10.00 6.78
C PRO A 185 -2.64 10.88 7.14
N GLY A 186 -2.14 11.65 6.18
CA GLY A 186 -1.00 12.54 6.39
C GLY A 186 0.38 11.84 6.37
N ASN A 187 0.48 10.62 5.83
CA ASN A 187 1.75 9.87 5.75
C ASN A 187 2.87 10.63 5.02
N VAL A 188 2.57 11.68 4.26
CA VAL A 188 3.56 12.58 3.65
C VAL A 188 4.55 13.15 4.68
N GLU A 189 4.15 13.39 5.92
CA GLU A 189 5.06 13.86 6.97
C GLU A 189 6.05 12.77 7.39
N ASN A 190 5.59 11.52 7.47
CA ASN A 190 6.47 10.37 7.68
C ASN A 190 7.45 10.19 6.50
N MET A 191 7.00 10.44 5.26
CA MET A 191 7.88 10.45 4.09
C MET A 191 9.00 11.48 4.23
N ARG A 192 8.68 12.71 4.67
CA ARG A 192 9.67 13.77 4.91
C ARG A 192 10.67 13.38 6.00
N ASN A 193 10.24 12.67 7.04
CA ASN A 193 11.14 12.13 8.05
C ASN A 193 12.06 11.04 7.48
N LEU A 194 11.53 10.13 6.67
CA LEU A 194 12.30 9.03 6.08
C LEU A 194 13.32 9.50 5.05
N LEU A 195 13.10 10.63 4.38
CA LEU A 195 14.12 11.28 3.53
C LEU A 195 15.38 11.68 4.29
N ASN A 196 15.25 11.98 5.59
CA ASN A 196 16.36 12.35 6.46
C ASN A 196 16.94 11.15 7.22
N HIS A 197 16.44 9.94 6.97
CA HIS A 197 16.91 8.74 7.64
C HIS A 197 18.37 8.44 7.24
N PRO A 198 19.28 8.06 8.16
CA PRO A 198 20.70 7.87 7.84
C PRO A 198 20.99 6.86 6.74
N THR A 199 20.10 5.89 6.55
CA THR A 199 20.20 4.89 5.48
C THR A 199 19.45 5.25 4.21
N PHE A 200 18.76 6.40 4.14
CA PHE A 200 18.21 6.90 2.90
C PHE A 200 19.28 7.66 2.10
N ASP A 201 19.28 7.49 0.79
CA ASP A 201 20.21 8.18 -0.11
C ASP A 201 19.49 8.42 -1.44
N LEU A 202 19.29 9.70 -1.76
CA LEU A 202 18.57 10.15 -2.95
C LEU A 202 19.30 9.80 -4.25
N SER A 203 20.62 9.56 -4.20
CA SER A 203 21.40 9.13 -5.37
C SER A 203 21.21 7.65 -5.72
N ASN A 204 20.70 6.85 -4.77
CA ASN A 204 20.47 5.41 -4.95
C ASN A 204 19.07 5.14 -5.52
N PRO A 205 18.94 4.69 -6.78
CA PRO A 205 17.63 4.49 -7.42
C PRO A 205 16.72 3.54 -6.64
N ASN A 206 17.26 2.46 -6.07
CA ASN A 206 16.45 1.47 -5.36
C ASN A 206 15.80 2.05 -4.10
N LYS A 207 16.48 2.96 -3.39
CA LYS A 207 15.92 3.64 -2.22
C LYS A 207 14.86 4.64 -2.64
N VAL A 208 15.07 5.37 -3.74
CA VAL A 208 14.08 6.28 -4.31
C VAL A 208 12.81 5.52 -4.73
N TYR A 209 12.94 4.41 -5.46
CA TYR A 209 11.79 3.59 -5.86
C TYR A 209 11.08 2.96 -4.66
N ALA A 210 11.84 2.52 -3.64
CA ALA A 210 11.26 1.99 -2.42
C ALA A 210 10.44 3.05 -1.68
N LEU A 211 11.02 4.21 -1.41
CA LEU A 211 10.37 5.26 -0.62
C LEU A 211 9.36 6.06 -1.46
N ILE A 212 9.83 6.77 -2.48
CA ILE A 212 9.01 7.69 -3.29
C ILE A 212 8.02 6.90 -4.17
N GLY A 213 8.50 5.87 -4.85
CA GLY A 213 7.64 4.99 -5.64
C GLY A 213 6.63 4.22 -4.76
N GLY A 214 7.02 3.86 -3.54
CA GLY A 214 6.11 3.31 -2.53
C GLY A 214 4.96 4.27 -2.19
N PHE A 215 5.28 5.55 -1.96
CA PHE A 215 4.29 6.57 -1.61
C PHE A 215 3.31 6.88 -2.74
N VAL A 216 3.79 6.97 -3.98
CA VAL A 216 2.93 7.07 -5.17
C VAL A 216 1.97 5.86 -5.27
N GLY A 217 2.38 4.71 -4.76
CA GLY A 217 1.57 3.50 -4.67
C GLY A 217 0.49 3.50 -3.58
N SER A 218 0.38 4.54 -2.75
CA SER A 218 -0.75 4.79 -1.83
C SER A 218 -1.62 5.91 -2.43
N PRO A 219 -2.68 5.57 -3.20
CA PRO A 219 -3.46 6.58 -3.91
C PRO A 219 -4.13 7.60 -3.00
N VAL A 220 -4.63 7.16 -1.84
CA VAL A 220 -5.30 8.05 -0.87
C VAL A 220 -4.36 9.14 -0.34
N ASN A 221 -3.07 8.82 -0.15
CA ASN A 221 -2.07 9.80 0.32
C ASN A 221 -1.44 10.59 -0.82
N PHE A 222 -1.08 9.95 -1.93
CA PHE A 222 -0.49 10.66 -3.06
C PHE A 222 -1.45 11.68 -3.67
N HIS A 223 -2.72 11.29 -3.80
CA HIS A 223 -3.80 12.15 -4.27
C HIS A 223 -4.59 12.77 -3.10
N ALA A 224 -3.95 13.07 -1.96
CA ALA A 224 -4.64 13.76 -0.87
C ALA A 224 -5.30 15.07 -1.35
N LYS A 225 -6.51 15.37 -0.85
CA LYS A 225 -7.32 16.52 -1.31
C LYS A 225 -6.64 17.88 -1.12
N ASP A 226 -5.69 17.97 -0.18
CA ASP A 226 -4.90 19.17 0.09
C ASP A 226 -3.71 19.35 -0.88
N GLY A 227 -3.46 18.38 -1.76
CA GLY A 227 -2.35 18.40 -2.71
C GLY A 227 -0.97 18.16 -2.11
N SER A 228 -0.89 17.79 -0.83
CA SER A 228 0.37 17.57 -0.13
C SER A 228 1.24 16.50 -0.79
N GLY A 229 0.63 15.41 -1.27
CA GLY A 229 1.32 14.34 -2.00
C GLY A 229 1.88 14.80 -3.35
N TYR A 230 1.12 15.60 -4.11
CA TYR A 230 1.62 16.19 -5.36
C TYR A 230 2.79 17.14 -5.12
N LYS A 231 2.64 18.05 -4.15
CA LYS A 231 3.71 19.00 -3.80
C LYS A 231 4.99 18.28 -3.38
N PHE A 232 4.85 17.25 -2.54
CA PHE A 232 5.97 16.42 -2.13
C PHE A 232 6.69 15.79 -3.33
N LEU A 233 5.95 15.17 -4.25
CA LEU A 233 6.58 14.56 -5.44
C LEU A 233 7.23 15.62 -6.34
N GLY A 234 6.58 16.78 -6.55
CA GLY A 234 7.13 17.87 -7.34
C GLY A 234 8.48 18.38 -6.81
N GLU A 235 8.56 18.60 -5.49
CA GLU A 235 9.81 18.98 -4.80
C GLU A 235 10.91 17.92 -5.01
N ILE A 236 10.55 16.63 -4.94
CA ILE A 236 11.49 15.52 -5.09
C ILE A 236 11.96 15.34 -6.52
N VAL A 237 11.10 15.53 -7.52
CA VAL A 237 11.49 15.49 -8.95
C VAL A 237 12.54 16.56 -9.24
N VAL A 238 12.35 17.80 -8.76
CA VAL A 238 13.33 18.89 -8.95
C VAL A 238 14.65 18.62 -8.24
N GLN A 239 14.62 17.96 -7.07
CA GLN A 239 15.84 17.53 -6.38
C GLN A 239 16.55 16.40 -7.14
N LEU A 240 15.80 15.38 -7.57
CA LEU A 240 16.32 14.25 -8.32
C LEU A 240 16.90 14.67 -9.67
N GLU A 241 16.34 15.68 -10.33
CA GLU A 241 16.89 16.19 -11.59
C GLU A 241 18.38 16.56 -11.46
N LYS A 242 18.80 17.09 -10.31
CA LYS A 242 20.20 17.48 -10.07
C LYS A 242 21.13 16.30 -9.78
N VAL A 243 20.58 15.17 -9.35
CA VAL A 243 21.33 14.01 -8.83
C VAL A 243 21.29 12.85 -9.81
N ASN A 244 20.10 12.54 -10.31
CA ASN A 244 19.82 11.44 -11.22
C ASN A 244 18.59 11.76 -12.10
N PRO A 245 18.78 12.46 -13.23
CA PRO A 245 17.70 12.80 -14.18
C PRO A 245 16.89 11.61 -14.68
N GLN A 246 17.50 10.43 -14.78
CA GLN A 246 16.80 9.21 -15.21
C GLN A 246 15.79 8.73 -14.16
N VAL A 247 16.12 8.83 -12.87
CA VAL A 247 15.17 8.52 -11.81
C VAL A 247 14.11 9.63 -11.71
N ALA A 248 14.50 10.89 -11.90
CA ALA A 248 13.56 12.02 -11.94
C ALA A 248 12.48 11.82 -13.03
N SER A 249 12.88 11.37 -14.22
CA SER A 249 11.95 11.12 -15.33
C SER A 249 10.98 9.98 -15.04
N GLN A 250 11.42 8.94 -14.34
CA GLN A 250 10.51 7.89 -13.87
C GLN A 250 9.55 8.42 -12.79
N MET A 251 10.01 9.24 -11.85
CA MET A 251 9.15 9.78 -10.81
C MET A 251 8.09 10.76 -11.35
N VAL A 252 8.45 11.61 -12.33
CA VAL A 252 7.49 12.57 -12.91
C VAL A 252 6.36 11.86 -13.68
N SER A 253 6.59 10.62 -14.15
CA SER A 253 5.56 9.82 -14.84
C SER A 253 4.34 9.52 -13.97
N ALA A 254 4.45 9.59 -12.65
CA ALA A 254 3.32 9.44 -11.73
C ALA A 254 2.26 10.54 -11.93
N PHE A 255 2.64 11.70 -12.47
CA PHE A 255 1.67 12.74 -12.83
C PHE A 255 0.92 12.44 -14.13
N SER A 256 1.36 11.51 -14.98
CA SER A 256 0.82 11.34 -16.35
C SER A 256 -0.69 11.10 -16.43
N ARG A 257 -1.31 10.54 -15.39
CA ARG A 257 -2.76 10.26 -15.33
C ARG A 257 -3.57 11.33 -14.58
N TRP A 258 -3.02 12.52 -14.30
CA TRP A 258 -3.65 13.54 -13.47
C TRP A 258 -5.05 14.00 -13.92
N ARG A 259 -5.35 13.94 -15.23
CA ARG A 259 -6.69 14.27 -15.78
C ARG A 259 -7.79 13.25 -15.44
N ARG A 260 -7.45 12.08 -14.88
CA ARG A 260 -8.43 11.07 -14.47
C ARG A 260 -9.19 11.45 -13.20
N TYR A 261 -8.68 12.40 -12.42
CA TYR A 261 -9.23 12.75 -11.10
C TYR A 261 -10.20 13.94 -11.19
N ASP A 262 -10.79 14.33 -10.07
CA ASP A 262 -11.65 15.50 -9.96
C ASP A 262 -10.90 16.83 -10.26
N GLU A 263 -11.66 17.90 -10.52
CA GLU A 263 -11.12 19.22 -10.90
C GLU A 263 -10.14 19.80 -9.88
N THR A 264 -10.34 19.54 -8.58
CA THR A 264 -9.45 20.04 -7.52
C THR A 264 -8.10 19.37 -7.62
N ARG A 265 -8.10 18.03 -7.68
CA ARG A 265 -6.88 17.24 -7.87
C ARG A 265 -6.18 17.56 -9.18
N GLN A 266 -6.96 17.80 -10.23
CA GLN A 266 -6.45 18.20 -11.54
C GLN A 266 -5.66 19.51 -11.45
N SER A 267 -6.25 20.54 -10.85
CA SER A 267 -5.61 21.84 -10.65
C SER A 267 -4.31 21.71 -9.85
N LEU A 268 -4.32 20.96 -8.76
CA LEU A 268 -3.16 20.77 -7.89
C LEU A 268 -2.01 20.01 -8.58
N ALA A 269 -2.31 18.92 -9.29
CA ALA A 269 -1.31 18.17 -10.04
C ALA A 269 -0.75 18.98 -11.22
N LYS A 270 -1.61 19.71 -11.93
CA LYS A 270 -1.21 20.61 -13.02
C LYS A 270 -0.23 21.67 -12.54
N ALA A 271 -0.51 22.31 -11.40
CA ALA A 271 0.39 23.31 -10.83
C ALA A 271 1.80 22.75 -10.54
N GLN A 272 1.90 21.48 -10.12
CA GLN A 272 3.21 20.84 -9.92
C GLN A 272 3.91 20.53 -11.25
N LEU A 273 3.18 20.08 -12.27
CA LEU A 273 3.74 19.90 -13.62
C LEU A 273 4.27 21.21 -14.21
N GLU A 274 3.50 22.30 -14.09
CA GLU A 274 3.92 23.64 -14.57
C GLU A 274 5.16 24.15 -13.82
N MET A 275 5.22 23.91 -12.50
CA MET A 275 6.40 24.22 -11.68
C MET A 275 7.63 23.44 -12.12
N ILE A 276 7.49 22.12 -12.37
CA ILE A 276 8.59 21.27 -12.84
C ILE A 276 9.09 21.74 -14.20
N VAL A 277 8.20 22.00 -15.16
CA VAL A 277 8.58 22.47 -16.51
C VAL A 277 9.29 23.81 -16.47
N SER A 278 8.94 24.67 -15.51
CA SER A 278 9.57 25.98 -15.32
C SER A 278 10.92 25.92 -14.58
N ALA A 279 11.36 24.74 -14.13
CA ALA A 279 12.61 24.60 -13.41
C ALA A 279 13.83 24.74 -14.34
N ASN A 280 14.82 25.51 -13.91
CA ASN A 280 16.07 25.68 -14.66
C ASN A 280 16.90 24.39 -14.66
N GLY A 281 17.49 24.05 -15.81
CA GLY A 281 18.40 22.91 -15.95
C GLY A 281 17.70 21.55 -16.04
N LEU A 282 16.42 21.53 -16.43
CA LEU A 282 15.66 20.30 -16.63
C LEU A 282 16.20 19.49 -17.81
N SER A 283 16.42 18.19 -17.60
CA SER A 283 16.76 17.25 -18.66
C SER A 283 15.63 17.12 -19.68
N GLU A 284 16.01 16.78 -20.92
CA GLU A 284 15.08 16.58 -22.03
C GLU A 284 14.00 15.55 -21.69
N ASN A 285 14.36 14.45 -21.04
CA ASN A 285 13.41 13.39 -20.64
C ASN A 285 12.36 13.88 -19.64
N VAL A 286 12.76 14.62 -18.60
CA VAL A 286 11.80 15.15 -17.61
C VAL A 286 10.93 16.22 -18.26
N PHE A 287 11.52 17.12 -19.04
CA PHE A 287 10.78 18.14 -19.79
C PHE A 287 9.74 17.51 -20.72
N GLU A 288 10.12 16.48 -21.48
CA GLU A 288 9.24 15.79 -22.42
C GLU A 288 8.05 15.14 -21.71
N ILE A 289 8.29 14.37 -20.65
CA ILE A 289 7.22 13.68 -19.90
C ILE A 289 6.27 14.71 -19.26
N ALA A 290 6.82 15.75 -18.62
CA ALA A 290 6.01 16.76 -17.95
C ALA A 290 5.20 17.61 -18.95
N SER A 291 5.81 18.03 -20.06
CA SER A 291 5.15 18.83 -21.10
C SER A 291 4.08 18.03 -21.84
N LYS A 292 4.35 16.76 -22.18
CA LYS A 292 3.34 15.87 -22.76
C LYS A 292 2.18 15.65 -21.79
N SER A 293 2.49 15.46 -20.51
CA SER A 293 1.46 15.37 -19.47
C SER A 293 0.63 16.66 -19.35
N LEU A 294 1.17 17.84 -19.68
CA LEU A 294 0.38 19.10 -19.72
C LEU A 294 -0.42 19.27 -21.01
N ALA A 295 0.02 18.69 -22.14
CA ALA A 295 -0.61 18.89 -23.44
C ALA A 295 -1.83 17.99 -23.71
N VAL A 296 -1.90 16.80 -23.08
CA VAL A 296 -2.91 15.75 -23.36
C VAL A 296 -4.00 15.69 -22.30
#